data_AF-A0ABD5F2A0-F1
#
_entry.id   AF-A0ABD5F2A0-F1
#
_cell.length_a   1.000
_cell.length_b   1.000
_cell.length_c   1.000
_cell.angle_alpha   90.00
_cell.angle_beta   90.00
_cell.angle_gamma   90.00
#
_symmetry.space_group_name_H-M   'P 1'
#
loop_
_entity.id
_entity.type
_entity.pdbx_description
1 polymer ?
#
loop_
_entity_poly.entity_id
_entity_poly.type
_entity_poly.pdbx_seq_one_letter_code
_entity_poly.pdbx_strand_id
1 'polypeptide(L)'
;YMSQRQMFTTAAEAVGARPPRFGIPMAPLYVFGWFAGLSNRLFGTDFPMNLTAARLMWLTSPADHGKATRELGWKPAPTAESISRAAQFYVDRRNRDEKVIDL
;
A
#
# COMPACT_ATOMS: atom_id res chain seq x y z
N TYR A 1 -10.51 -7.09 -12.50
CA TYR A 1 -9.30 -6.30 -12.21
C TYR A 1 -9.68 -5.14 -11.31
N MET A 2 -8.89 -4.86 -10.27
CA MET A 2 -9.08 -3.73 -9.36
C MET A 2 -7.85 -2.84 -9.45
N SER A 3 -8.06 -1.57 -9.79
CA SER A 3 -6.97 -0.59 -9.83
C SER A 3 -6.53 -0.19 -8.42
N GLN A 4 -5.28 0.30 -8.27
CA GLN A 4 -4.81 0.83 -6.98
C GLN A 4 -5.70 1.97 -6.47
N ARG A 5 -6.20 2.83 -7.35
CA ARG A 5 -7.15 3.89 -6.97
C ARG A 5 -8.41 3.31 -6.34
N GLN A 6 -9.02 2.29 -6.95
CA GLN A 6 -10.20 1.63 -6.38
C GLN A 6 -9.88 0.97 -5.04
N MET A 7 -8.75 0.27 -4.93
CA MET A 7 -8.30 -0.33 -3.67
C MET A 7 -8.19 0.71 -2.55
N PHE A 8 -7.52 1.83 -2.79
CA PHE A 8 -7.38 2.90 -1.79
C PHE A 8 -8.69 3.63 -1.51
N THR A 9 -9.57 3.80 -2.50
CA THR A 9 -10.91 4.34 -2.29
C THR A 9 -11.73 3.43 -1.37
N THR A 10 -11.77 2.13 -1.63
CA THR A 10 -12.47 1.14 -0.78
C THR A 10 -11.97 1.19 0.66
N ALA A 11 -10.64 1.23 0.85
CA ALA A 11 -10.04 1.33 2.17
C ALA A 11 -10.44 2.63 2.90
N ALA A 12 -10.42 3.77 2.20
CA ALA A 12 -10.77 5.06 2.77
C ALA A 12 -12.25 5.13 3.18
N GLU A 13 -13.14 4.67 2.30
CA GLU A 13 -14.59 4.63 2.55
C GLU A 13 -14.93 3.73 3.75
N ALA A 14 -14.25 2.60 3.90
CA ALA A 14 -14.46 1.65 5.00
C ALA A 14 -14.19 2.22 6.40
N VAL A 15 -13.39 3.29 6.50
CA VAL A 15 -13.01 3.94 7.77
C VAL A 15 -13.49 5.40 7.84
N GLY A 16 -14.32 5.85 6.89
CA GLY A 16 -14.80 7.23 6.83
C GLY A 16 -13.72 8.28 6.49
N ALA A 17 -12.58 7.87 5.93
CA ALA A 17 -11.52 8.77 5.48
C ALA A 17 -11.83 9.33 4.08
N ARG A 18 -11.20 10.47 3.74
CA ARG A 18 -11.35 11.09 2.43
C ARG A 18 -10.61 10.28 1.35
N PRO A 19 -11.29 9.80 0.29
CA PRO A 19 -10.64 9.04 -0.77
C PRO A 19 -9.57 9.83 -1.53
N PRO A 20 -8.56 9.15 -2.11
CA PRO A 20 -7.52 9.80 -2.89
C PRO A 20 -8.09 10.37 -4.20
N ARG A 21 -7.79 11.65 -4.45
CA ARG A 21 -8.28 12.39 -5.63
C ARG A 21 -7.23 12.53 -6.73
N PHE A 22 -5.96 12.42 -6.37
CA PHE A 22 -4.83 12.66 -7.26
C PHE A 22 -3.87 11.48 -7.22
N GLY A 23 -3.31 11.12 -8.38
CA GLY A 23 -2.18 10.21 -8.48
C GLY A 23 -0.87 11.00 -8.43
N ILE A 24 0.17 10.39 -7.88
CA ILE A 24 1.52 10.99 -7.87
C ILE A 24 2.26 10.45 -9.10
N PRO A 25 2.75 11.32 -10.00
CA PRO A 25 3.60 10.89 -11.11
C PRO A 25 4.89 10.25 -10.60
N MET A 26 5.51 9.35 -11.37
CA MET A 26 6.73 8.66 -10.93
C MET A 26 7.95 9.57 -10.79
N ALA A 27 8.04 10.66 -11.56
CA ALA A 27 9.16 11.58 -11.53
C ALA A 27 9.44 12.15 -10.11
N PRO A 28 8.46 12.76 -9.41
CA PRO A 28 8.67 13.24 -8.04
C PRO A 28 8.94 12.10 -7.04
N LEU A 29 8.37 10.91 -7.24
CA LEU A 29 8.68 9.73 -6.40
C LEU A 29 10.15 9.32 -6.51
N TYR A 30 10.72 9.34 -7.72
CA TYR A 30 12.14 9.07 -7.92
C TYR A 30 13.03 10.14 -7.28
N VAL A 31 12.67 11.43 -7.44
CA VAL A 31 13.40 12.53 -6.79
C VAL A 31 13.40 12.35 -5.28
N PHE A 32 12.24 12.07 -4.69
CA PHE A 32 12.12 11.82 -3.25
C PHE A 32 12.94 10.60 -2.81
N GLY A 33 12.85 9.48 -3.53
CA GLY A 33 13.62 8.27 -3.21
C GLY A 33 15.13 8.48 -3.28
N TRP A 34 15.62 9.37 -4.16
CA TRP A 34 17.03 9.73 -4.23
C TRP A 34 17.47 10.55 -3.01
N PHE A 35 16.69 11.56 -2.62
CA PHE A 35 16.96 12.35 -1.41
C PHE A 35 16.91 11.49 -0.14
N ALA A 36 15.92 10.60 -0.01
CA ALA A 36 15.82 9.68 1.12
C ALA A 36 17.02 8.72 1.18
N GLY A 37 17.46 8.17 0.04
CA GLY A 37 18.67 7.33 -0.01
C GLY A 37 19.94 8.10 0.35
N LEU A 38 20.05 9.36 -0.07
CA LEU A 38 21.17 10.23 0.31
C LEU A 38 21.15 10.54 1.81
N SER A 39 19.96 10.81 2.38
CA SER A 39 19.78 11.04 3.82
C SER A 39 20.19 9.82 4.63
N ASN A 40 19.74 8.62 4.25
CA ASN A 40 20.12 7.36 4.91
C ASN A 40 21.64 7.14 4.87
N ARG A 41 22.29 7.48 3.75
CA ARG A 41 23.75 7.34 3.61
C ARG A 41 24.55 8.38 4.41
N LEU A 42 24.06 9.62 4.49
CA LEU A 42 24.80 10.73 5.12
C LEU A 42 24.54 10.85 6.63
N PHE A 43 23.31 10.56 7.06
CA PHE A 43 22.86 10.78 8.43
C PHE A 43 22.54 9.48 9.18
N GLY A 44 22.68 8.31 8.53
CA GLY A 44 22.35 7.02 9.14
C GLY A 44 20.87 6.86 9.46
N THR A 45 19.99 7.59 8.78
CA THR A 45 18.54 7.45 8.92
C THR A 45 18.05 6.16 8.24
N ASP A 46 16.92 5.63 8.71
CA ASP A 46 16.26 4.43 8.14
C ASP A 46 14.94 4.81 7.46
N PHE A 47 14.98 5.75 6.52
CA PHE A 47 13.79 6.03 5.73
C PHE A 47 13.40 4.79 4.90
N PRO A 48 12.17 4.26 5.06
CA PRO A 48 11.73 3.02 4.40
C PRO A 48 11.52 3.22 2.90
N MET A 49 11.45 4.47 2.45
CA MET A 49 11.12 4.84 1.08
C MET A 49 12.38 5.26 0.32
N ASN A 50 12.97 4.33 -0.42
CA ASN A 50 14.12 4.57 -1.29
C ASN A 50 13.76 4.36 -2.78
N LEU A 51 14.71 4.66 -3.69
CA LEU A 51 14.53 4.47 -5.13
C LEU A 51 14.09 3.05 -5.52
N THR A 52 14.62 2.03 -4.83
CA THR A 52 14.29 0.63 -5.09
C THR A 52 12.84 0.34 -4.73
N ALA A 53 12.37 0.81 -3.57
CA ALA A 53 10.97 0.68 -3.17
C ALA A 53 10.03 1.34 -4.19
N ALA A 54 10.36 2.56 -4.66
CA ALA A 54 9.57 3.24 -5.68
C ALA A 54 9.52 2.44 -7.00
N ARG A 55 10.64 1.84 -7.43
CA ARG A 55 10.66 0.96 -8.61
C ARG A 55 9.80 -0.28 -8.43
N LEU A 56 9.87 -0.93 -7.27
CA LEU A 56 9.09 -2.13 -6.97
C LEU A 56 7.58 -1.83 -7.01
N MET A 57 7.15 -0.71 -6.43
CA MET A 57 5.76 -0.28 -6.48
C MET A 57 5.29 -0.04 -7.93
N TRP A 58 6.14 0.54 -8.78
CA TRP A 58 5.82 0.76 -10.18
C TRP A 58 5.74 -0.52 -11.01
N LEU A 59 6.60 -1.50 -10.70
CA LEU A 59 6.68 -2.77 -11.41
C LEU A 59 5.68 -3.82 -10.92
N THR A 60 4.78 -3.46 -10.00
CA THR A 60 3.79 -4.38 -9.45
C THR A 60 2.73 -4.69 -10.52
N SER A 61 2.87 -5.86 -11.16
CA SER A 61 1.91 -6.36 -12.15
C SER A 61 0.52 -6.60 -11.55
N PRO A 62 -0.55 -6.56 -12.37
CA PRO A 62 -1.88 -6.98 -11.95
C PRO A 62 -1.86 -8.38 -11.32
N ALA A 63 -2.34 -8.48 -10.08
CA ALA A 63 -2.45 -9.77 -9.39
C ALA A 63 -3.66 -10.56 -9.91
N ASP A 64 -3.47 -11.86 -10.15
CA ASP A 64 -4.53 -12.82 -10.49
C ASP A 64 -4.53 -13.99 -9.50
N HIS A 65 -5.73 -14.36 -9.04
CA HIS A 65 -5.93 -15.50 -8.14
C HIS A 65 -6.50 -16.72 -8.86
N GLY A 66 -6.76 -16.65 -10.17
CA GLY A 66 -7.36 -17.73 -10.95
C GLY A 66 -6.61 -19.06 -10.88
N LYS A 67 -5.27 -19.02 -10.74
CA LYS A 67 -4.47 -20.22 -10.51
C LYS A 67 -4.85 -20.94 -9.20
N ALA A 68 -4.93 -20.20 -8.10
CA ALA A 68 -5.29 -20.74 -6.80
C ALA A 68 -6.74 -21.27 -6.79
N THR A 69 -7.66 -20.59 -7.48
CA THR A 69 -9.04 -21.07 -7.65
C THR A 69 -9.11 -22.39 -8.41
N ARG A 70 -8.36 -22.51 -9.52
CA ARG A 70 -8.37 -23.69 -10.40
C ARG A 70 -7.66 -24.89 -9.78
N GLU A 71 -6.49 -24.68 -9.19
CA GLU A 71 -5.59 -25.76 -8.78
C GLU A 71 -5.75 -26.14 -7.30
N LEU A 72 -6.14 -25.18 -6.46
CA LEU A 72 -6.28 -25.39 -5.01
C LEU A 72 -7.75 -25.39 -4.55
N GLY A 73 -8.70 -25.18 -5.47
CA GLY A 73 -10.12 -25.06 -5.12
C GLY A 73 -10.44 -23.86 -4.23
N TRP A 74 -9.54 -22.86 -4.19
CA TRP A 74 -9.70 -21.70 -3.32
C TRP A 74 -10.88 -20.84 -3.76
N LYS A 75 -11.76 -20.47 -2.82
CA LYS A 75 -12.94 -19.64 -3.05
C LYS A 75 -12.87 -18.40 -2.16
N PRO A 76 -12.09 -17.37 -2.56
CA PRO A 76 -11.99 -16.14 -1.76
C PRO A 76 -13.31 -15.38 -1.73
N ALA A 77 -13.55 -14.69 -0.61
CA ALA A 77 -14.55 -13.64 -0.54
C ALA A 77 -14.16 -12.45 -1.46
N PRO A 78 -15.09 -11.55 -1.81
CA PRO A 78 -14.78 -10.38 -2.62
C PRO A 78 -13.60 -9.58 -2.07
N THR A 79 -12.64 -9.22 -2.94
CA THR A 79 -11.41 -8.51 -2.54
C THR A 79 -11.69 -7.23 -1.74
N ALA A 80 -12.78 -6.52 -2.06
CA ALA A 80 -13.18 -5.30 -1.36
C ALA A 80 -13.41 -5.52 0.13
N GLU A 81 -13.99 -6.66 0.54
CA GLU A 81 -14.25 -6.96 1.95
C GLU A 81 -12.95 -7.12 2.73
N SER A 82 -11.97 -7.83 2.17
CA SER A 82 -10.64 -7.98 2.77
C SER A 82 -9.93 -6.64 2.91
N ILE A 83 -10.04 -5.75 1.92
CA ILE A 83 -9.48 -4.40 1.97
C ILE A 83 -10.14 -3.58 3.08
N SER A 84 -11.48 -3.58 3.16
CA SER A 84 -12.23 -2.85 4.18
C SER A 84 -11.86 -3.32 5.58
N ARG A 85 -11.80 -4.64 5.80
CA ARG A 85 -11.38 -5.24 7.08
C ARG A 85 -9.96 -4.85 7.46
N ALA A 86 -9.03 -4.85 6.50
CA ALA A 86 -7.65 -4.45 6.74
C ALA A 86 -7.54 -2.96 7.14
N ALA A 87 -8.31 -2.09 6.47
CA ALA A 87 -8.35 -0.67 6.80
C ALA A 87 -8.90 -0.42 8.21
N GLN A 88 -10.02 -1.07 8.56
CA GLN A 88 -10.62 -0.99 9.89
C GLN A 88 -9.65 -1.49 10.97
N PHE A 89 -9.03 -2.65 10.75
CA PHE A 89 -8.04 -3.20 11.67
C PHE A 89 -6.89 -2.22 11.94
N TYR A 90 -6.37 -1.57 10.90
CA TYR A 90 -5.29 -0.58 11.07
C TYR A 90 -5.74 0.63 11.92
N VAL A 91 -6.92 1.18 11.63
CA VAL A 91 -7.46 2.33 12.39
C VAL A 91 -7.78 1.95 13.83
N ASP A 92 -8.37 0.77 14.06
CA ASP A 92 -8.69 0.28 15.40
C ASP A 92 -7.42 0.09 16.24
N ARG A 93 -6.35 -0.44 15.66
CA ARG A 93 -5.06 -0.57 16.34
C ARG A 93 -4.44 0.78 16.66
N ARG A 94 -4.48 1.70 15.71
CA ARG A 94 -4.02 3.08 15.91
C ARG A 94 -4.79 3.77 17.04
N ASN A 95 -6.12 3.57 17.11
CA ASN A 95 -6.96 4.15 18.17
C ASN A 95 -6.70 3.54 19.56
N ARG A 96 -6.08 2.36 19.62
CA ARG A 96 -5.62 1.73 20.87
C ARG A 96 -4.18 2.06 21.22
N ASP A 97 -3.56 3.02 20.52
CA ASP A 97 -2.15 3.41 20.65
C ASP A 97 -1.18 2.22 20.50
N GLU A 98 -1.58 1.19 19.76
CA GLU A 98 -0.68 0.10 19.42
C GLU A 98 0.29 0.58 18.34
N LYS A 99 1.60 0.43 18.59
CA LYS A 99 2.61 0.67 17.57
C LYS A 99 2.43 -0.30 16.41
N VAL A 100 1.91 0.19 15.28
CA VAL A 100 1.73 -0.62 14.06
C VAL A 100 3.01 -0.71 13.24
N ILE A 101 3.87 0.30 13.31
CA ILE A 101 5.20 0.34 12.68
C ILE A 101 6.14 1.14 13.60
N ASP A 102 7.28 0.55 14.01
CA ASP A 102 8.40 1.31 14.58
C ASP A 102 9.13 1.95 13.39
N LEU A 103 8.78 3.21 13.09
CA LEU A 103 9.49 4.05 12.11
C LEU A 103 10.13 5.22 12.82
#